data_AF-A0A2I5YMN0-F1
#
_entry.id   AF-A0A2I5YMN0-F1
#
_cell.length_a   1.000
_cell.length_b   1.000
_cell.length_c   1.000
_cell.angle_alpha   90.00
_cell.angle_beta   90.00
_cell.angle_gamma   90.00
#
_symmetry.space_group_name_H-M   'P 1'
#
loop_
_entity.id
_entity.type
_entity.pdbx_description
1 polymer ?
#
loop_
_entity_poly.entity_id
_entity_poly.type
_entity_poly.pdbx_seq_one_letter_code
_entity_poly.pdbx_strand_id
1 'polypeptide(L)'
;QWDDHEVRDNWYWERSLERDTRYHEKSMALIAARARRAFIEYNPLPLSPDSPDRIYRNLTYGPHVEIFALDLRSYRGPNSENRQATLDPSSALFGAAQLASLKTAFAASRATWKVIASDMPIGL
;
A
#
# COMPACT_ATOMS: atom_id res chain seq x y z
N GLN A 1 7.64 -6.64 -1.74
CA GLN A 1 6.93 -5.38 -1.45
C GLN A 1 5.79 -5.30 -2.47
N TRP A 2 4.65 -4.69 -2.14
CA TRP A 2 3.58 -4.42 -3.12
C TRP A 2 3.72 -2.97 -3.58
N ASP A 3 3.63 -2.73 -4.88
CA ASP A 3 3.57 -1.42 -5.51
C ASP A 3 2.52 -1.46 -6.65
N ASP A 4 2.57 -0.53 -7.58
CA ASP A 4 1.64 -0.50 -8.71
C ASP A 4 1.84 -1.63 -9.71
N HIS A 5 3.08 -2.06 -9.99
CA HIS A 5 3.37 -3.04 -11.03
C HIS A 5 2.81 -4.44 -10.77
N GLU A 6 2.45 -4.77 -9.53
CA GLU A 6 1.67 -5.97 -9.21
C GLU A 6 0.26 -5.93 -9.85
N VAL A 7 -0.27 -4.73 -10.13
CA VAL A 7 -1.55 -4.52 -10.83
C VAL A 7 -1.30 -4.05 -12.26
N ARG A 8 -0.66 -2.90 -12.41
CA ARG A 8 -0.31 -2.19 -13.64
C ARG A 8 0.52 -0.95 -13.28
N ASP A 9 1.52 -0.63 -14.10
CA ASP A 9 2.27 0.64 -14.01
C ASP A 9 1.37 1.84 -13.69
N ASN A 10 1.72 2.60 -12.65
CA ASN A 10 0.99 3.76 -12.15
C ASN A 10 -0.48 3.49 -11.78
N TRP A 11 -0.75 2.34 -11.17
CA TRP A 11 -2.08 1.98 -10.67
C TRP A 11 -2.58 2.94 -9.56
N TYR A 12 -3.87 3.27 -9.66
CA TYR A 12 -4.74 3.89 -8.66
C TYR A 12 -6.19 3.47 -8.98
N TRP A 13 -7.10 3.57 -8.00
CA TRP A 13 -8.45 3.00 -8.09
C TRP A 13 -9.31 3.57 -9.22
N GLU A 14 -9.30 4.88 -9.41
CA GLU A 14 -10.14 5.61 -10.36
C GLU A 14 -9.58 5.61 -11.80
N ARG A 15 -8.48 4.87 -12.04
CA ARG A 15 -7.87 4.83 -13.37
C ARG A 15 -8.80 4.16 -14.37
N SER A 16 -9.17 4.91 -15.41
CA SER A 16 -10.00 4.39 -16.50
C SER A 16 -9.17 3.65 -17.56
N LEU A 17 -9.68 2.49 -17.98
CA LEU A 17 -9.11 1.67 -19.07
C LEU A 17 -9.95 1.70 -20.34
N GLU A 18 -11.02 2.49 -20.38
CA GLU A 18 -12.00 2.50 -21.46
C GLU A 18 -11.36 2.75 -22.83
N ARG A 19 -10.37 3.65 -22.89
CA ARG A 19 -9.68 4.03 -24.14
C ARG A 19 -8.48 3.15 -24.50
N ASP A 20 -8.06 2.24 -23.60
CA ASP A 20 -6.89 1.40 -23.81
C ASP A 20 -7.29 0.07 -24.45
N THR A 21 -7.20 -0.03 -25.78
CA THR A 21 -7.66 -1.19 -26.57
C THR A 21 -6.89 -2.47 -26.28
N ARG A 22 -5.73 -2.40 -25.62
CA ARG A 22 -4.94 -3.57 -25.21
C ARG A 22 -5.59 -4.37 -24.08
N TYR A 23 -6.52 -3.75 -23.34
CA TYR A 23 -7.18 -4.35 -22.19
C TYR A 23 -8.59 -4.83 -22.56
N HIS A 24 -8.84 -6.14 -22.40
CA HIS A 24 -10.19 -6.71 -22.51
C HIS A 24 -11.03 -6.43 -21.26
N GLU A 25 -10.43 -6.60 -20.07
CA GLU A 25 -11.05 -6.21 -18.80
C GLU A 25 -10.87 -4.70 -18.57
N LYS A 26 -11.97 -4.01 -18.26
CA LYS A 26 -11.98 -2.54 -18.05
C LYS A 26 -12.13 -2.13 -16.59
N SER A 27 -12.64 -3.04 -15.76
CA SER A 27 -12.81 -2.79 -14.33
C SER A 27 -11.45 -2.82 -13.63
N MET A 28 -10.94 -1.63 -13.32
CA MET A 28 -9.71 -1.50 -12.54
C MET A 28 -9.83 -2.18 -11.17
N ALA A 29 -11.01 -2.13 -10.56
CA ALA A 29 -11.30 -2.81 -9.30
C ALA A 29 -11.15 -4.34 -9.41
N LEU A 30 -11.65 -4.94 -10.50
CA LEU A 30 -11.53 -6.39 -10.71
C LEU A 30 -10.08 -6.81 -11.01
N ILE A 31 -9.35 -6.01 -11.79
CA ILE A 31 -7.92 -6.25 -12.05
C ILE A 31 -7.14 -6.18 -10.75
N ALA A 32 -7.35 -5.14 -9.94
CA ALA A 32 -6.69 -4.98 -8.65
C ALA A 32 -7.02 -6.11 -7.67
N ALA A 33 -8.27 -6.56 -7.60
CA ALA A 33 -8.67 -7.69 -6.76
C ALA A 33 -7.97 -8.99 -7.16
N ARG A 34 -7.88 -9.28 -8.47
CA ARG A 34 -7.17 -10.46 -8.99
C ARG A 34 -5.66 -10.37 -8.73
N ALA A 35 -5.06 -9.21 -8.98
CA ALA A 35 -3.65 -8.94 -8.71
C ALA A 35 -3.32 -9.12 -7.22
N ARG A 36 -4.16 -8.57 -6.32
CA ARG A 36 -4.00 -8.72 -4.87
C ARG A 36 -4.07 -10.17 -4.42
N ARG A 37 -5.05 -10.91 -4.93
CA ARG A 37 -5.18 -12.34 -4.67
C ARG A 37 -3.93 -13.10 -5.10
N ALA A 38 -3.48 -12.90 -6.35
CA ALA A 38 -2.26 -13.54 -6.84
C ALA A 38 -1.03 -13.14 -6.00
N PHE A 39 -0.89 -11.86 -5.64
CA PHE A 39 0.21 -11.42 -4.79
C PHE A 39 0.24 -12.15 -3.45
N ILE A 40 -0.91 -12.32 -2.78
CA ILE A 40 -1.01 -13.05 -1.51
C ILE A 40 -0.77 -14.55 -1.70
N GLU A 41 -1.28 -15.15 -2.78
CA GLU A 41 -1.10 -16.59 -3.06
C GLU A 41 0.37 -16.95 -3.37
N TYR A 42 1.12 -16.04 -3.99
CA TYR A 42 2.50 -16.28 -4.43
C TYR A 42 3.58 -15.61 -3.57
N ASN A 43 3.21 -14.83 -2.55
CA ASN A 43 4.17 -14.25 -1.60
C ASN A 43 3.82 -14.67 -0.16
N PRO A 44 4.82 -15.10 0.64
CA PRO A 44 4.59 -15.52 2.02
C PRO A 44 4.34 -14.29 2.92
N LEU A 45 3.13 -13.75 2.87
CA LEU A 45 2.68 -12.70 3.77
C LEU A 45 2.03 -13.31 5.01
N PRO A 46 2.30 -12.77 6.21
CA PRO A 46 1.55 -13.17 7.39
C PRO A 46 0.09 -12.76 7.21
N LEU A 47 -0.81 -13.74 7.10
CA LEU A 47 -2.24 -13.50 7.01
C LEU A 47 -2.74 -12.93 8.33
N SER A 48 -3.39 -11.78 8.27
CA SER A 48 -4.09 -11.22 9.43
C SER A 48 -5.48 -11.85 9.53
N PRO A 49 -5.85 -12.45 10.68
CA PRO A 49 -7.19 -13.04 10.85
C PRO A 49 -8.32 -12.05 10.56
N ASP A 50 -8.16 -10.80 10.99
CA ASP A 50 -9.17 -9.75 10.84
C ASP A 50 -9.17 -9.08 9.45
N SER A 51 -8.18 -9.37 8.62
CA SER A 51 -7.99 -8.70 7.32
C SER A 51 -7.10 -9.58 6.42
N PRO A 52 -7.64 -10.66 5.84
CA PRO A 52 -6.85 -11.61 5.03
C PRO A 52 -6.17 -10.94 3.83
N ASP A 53 -6.74 -9.82 3.36
CA ASP A 53 -6.22 -9.06 2.23
C ASP A 53 -5.25 -7.95 2.63
N ARG A 54 -4.87 -7.81 3.91
CA ARG A 54 -4.01 -6.71 4.37
C ARG A 54 -2.55 -6.90 3.94
N ILE A 55 -1.97 -5.87 3.33
CA ILE A 55 -0.59 -5.88 2.81
C ILE A 55 0.38 -5.23 3.80
N TYR A 56 -0.01 -4.10 4.40
CA TYR A 56 0.82 -3.43 5.41
C TYR A 56 0.92 -4.28 6.68
N ARG A 57 2.08 -4.25 7.31
CA ARG A 57 2.42 -5.14 8.44
C ARG A 57 3.64 -4.65 9.20
N ASN A 58 3.75 -5.08 10.45
CA ASN A 58 4.91 -4.86 11.28
C ASN A 58 5.62 -6.19 11.57
N LEU A 59 6.94 -6.20 11.49
CA LEU A 59 7.77 -7.39 11.73
C LEU A 59 8.86 -7.05 12.74
N THR A 60 8.92 -7.81 13.82
CA THR A 60 9.95 -7.66 14.86
C THR A 60 11.02 -8.73 14.74
N TYR A 61 12.28 -8.31 14.83
CA TYR A 61 13.46 -9.17 14.83
C TYR A 61 14.23 -8.92 16.13
N GLY A 62 13.88 -9.70 17.15
CA GLY A 62 14.41 -9.54 18.50
C GLY A 62 14.14 -8.13 19.08
N PRO A 63 14.97 -7.66 20.02
CA PRO A 63 14.80 -6.34 20.63
C PRO A 63 15.37 -5.20 19.79
N HIS A 64 16.02 -5.50 18.66
CA HIS A 64 16.84 -4.51 17.95
C HIS A 64 16.20 -3.95 16.70
N VAL A 65 15.40 -4.71 15.96
CA VAL A 65 14.85 -4.25 14.68
C VAL A 65 13.34 -4.47 14.66
N GLU A 66 12.62 -3.41 14.32
CA GLU A 66 11.22 -3.47 13.95
C GLU A 66 11.04 -2.83 12.58
N ILE A 67 10.42 -3.58 11.66
CA ILE A 67 10.16 -3.16 10.29
C ILE A 67 8.67 -2.86 10.14
N PHE A 68 8.37 -1.63 9.70
CA PHE A 68 7.03 -1.15 9.37
C PHE A 68 6.90 -1.16 7.84
N ALA A 69 6.36 -2.25 7.30
CA ALA A 69 6.14 -2.38 5.86
C ALA A 69 4.79 -1.73 5.48
N LEU A 70 4.88 -0.68 4.67
CA LEU A 70 3.75 0.15 4.29
C LEU A 70 3.02 -0.42 3.07
N ASP A 71 1.77 0.03 2.90
CA ASP A 71 0.99 -0.08 1.67
C ASP A 71 0.58 1.34 1.27
N LEU A 72 1.23 1.91 0.26
CA LEU A 72 0.96 3.28 -0.22
C LEU A 72 0.14 3.29 -1.52
N ARG A 73 -0.36 2.13 -1.95
CA ARG A 73 -1.15 2.00 -3.19
C ARG A 73 -2.61 1.68 -2.95
N SER A 74 -2.94 0.86 -1.96
CA SER A 74 -4.32 0.39 -1.77
C SER A 74 -5.29 1.48 -1.30
N TYR A 75 -4.78 2.55 -0.68
CA TYR A 75 -5.59 3.56 0.00
C TYR A 75 -5.32 4.99 -0.45
N ARG A 76 -4.39 5.17 -1.39
CA ARG A 76 -4.03 6.50 -1.88
C ARG A 76 -5.15 7.10 -2.72
N GLY A 77 -5.14 8.42 -2.79
CA GLY A 77 -5.94 9.16 -3.77
C GLY A 77 -5.42 8.98 -5.20
N PRO A 78 -6.10 9.61 -6.17
CA PRO A 78 -5.74 9.53 -7.59
C PRO A 78 -4.30 9.99 -7.88
N ASN A 79 -3.77 9.54 -9.01
CA ASN A 79 -2.54 10.15 -9.55
C ASN A 79 -2.82 11.60 -9.97
N SER A 80 -1.89 12.49 -9.61
CA SER A 80 -1.95 13.93 -9.90
C SER A 80 -0.53 14.44 -10.14
N GLU A 81 -0.37 15.74 -10.35
CA GLU A 81 0.94 16.40 -10.40
C GLU A 81 1.65 16.44 -9.03
N ASN A 82 1.02 15.92 -7.97
CA ASN A 82 1.53 15.92 -6.59
C ASN A 82 1.80 17.34 -6.05
N ARG A 83 0.91 18.28 -6.38
CA ARG A 83 0.97 19.71 -6.01
C ARG A 83 -0.32 20.21 -5.32
N GLN A 84 -1.06 19.30 -4.68
CA GLN A 84 -2.28 19.64 -3.96
C GLN A 84 -2.01 20.71 -2.90
N ALA A 85 -2.79 21.79 -2.92
CA ALA A 85 -2.68 22.88 -1.94
C ALA A 85 -3.38 22.55 -0.61
N THR A 86 -4.28 21.57 -0.62
CA THR A 86 -5.10 21.15 0.52
C THR A 86 -4.89 19.68 0.84
N LEU A 87 -4.92 19.34 2.13
CA LEU A 87 -4.93 17.96 2.58
C LEU A 87 -6.37 17.43 2.58
N ASP A 88 -6.77 16.81 1.47
CA ASP A 88 -8.09 16.20 1.26
C ASP A 88 -7.92 14.74 0.74
N PRO A 89 -9.01 13.97 0.50
CA PRO A 89 -8.89 12.60 0.02
C PRO A 89 -8.05 12.41 -1.26
N SER A 90 -7.94 13.43 -2.12
CA SER A 90 -7.10 13.38 -3.33
C SER A 90 -5.59 13.48 -3.03
N SER A 91 -5.22 13.94 -1.84
CA SER A 91 -3.83 14.00 -1.35
C SER A 91 -3.44 12.81 -0.48
N ALA A 92 -4.38 11.87 -0.23
CA ALA A 92 -4.13 10.75 0.66
C ALA A 92 -3.06 9.80 0.10
N LEU A 93 -2.14 9.36 0.96
CA LEU A 93 -1.17 8.28 0.68
C LEU A 93 -1.45 7.05 1.54
N PHE A 94 -2.01 7.24 2.74
CA PHE A 94 -2.30 6.19 3.70
C PHE A 94 -3.81 6.05 3.91
N GLY A 95 -4.26 4.82 4.16
CA GLY A 95 -5.57 4.59 4.75
C GLY A 95 -5.60 5.00 6.22
N ALA A 96 -6.74 5.49 6.71
CA ALA A 96 -6.88 5.94 8.09
C ALA A 96 -6.49 4.85 9.12
N ALA A 97 -6.90 3.60 8.88
CA ALA A 97 -6.58 2.47 9.74
C ALA A 97 -5.07 2.16 9.75
N GLN A 98 -4.41 2.18 8.59
CA GLN A 98 -2.97 1.99 8.48
C GLN A 98 -2.21 3.10 9.22
N LEU A 99 -2.61 4.36 9.04
CA LEU A 99 -1.96 5.49 9.70
C LEU A 99 -2.11 5.41 11.23
N ALA A 100 -3.31 5.07 11.72
CA ALA A 100 -3.55 4.89 13.15
C ALA A 100 -2.71 3.74 13.72
N SER A 101 -2.71 2.59 13.04
CA SER A 101 -1.92 1.42 13.44
C SER A 101 -0.42 1.71 13.45
N LEU A 102 0.08 2.41 12.42
CA LEU A 102 1.48 2.82 12.32
C LEU A 102 1.88 3.72 13.48
N LYS A 103 1.08 4.76 13.78
CA LYS A 103 1.34 5.68 14.91
C LYS A 103 1.39 4.94 16.24
N THR A 104 0.41 4.08 16.51
CA THR A 104 0.35 3.28 17.74
C THR A 104 1.58 2.37 17.87
N ALA A 105 1.94 1.65 16.81
CA ALA A 105 3.06 0.73 16.84
C ALA A 105 4.40 1.47 16.96
N PHE A 106 4.58 2.59 16.26
CA PHE A 106 5.77 3.44 16.41
C PHE A 106 5.95 3.94 17.84
N ALA A 107 4.87 4.41 18.47
CA ALA A 107 4.90 4.90 19.84
C ALA A 107 5.20 3.80 20.86
N ALA A 108 4.73 2.57 20.61
CA ALA A 108 4.97 1.42 21.48
C ALA A 108 6.35 0.77 21.29
N SER A 109 6.97 0.95 20.11
CA SER A 109 8.19 0.24 19.73
C SER A 109 9.42 0.65 20.56
N ARG A 110 10.00 -0.35 21.23
CA ARG A 110 11.28 -0.24 21.96
C ARG A 110 12.49 -0.70 21.16
N ALA A 111 12.30 -1.03 19.88
CA ALA A 111 13.39 -1.49 19.03
C ALA A 111 14.46 -0.40 18.86
N THR A 112 15.73 -0.82 18.91
CA THR A 112 16.89 0.06 18.64
C THR A 112 16.76 0.73 17.27
N TRP A 113 16.38 -0.05 16.25
CA TRP A 113 16.19 0.36 14.87
C TRP A 113 14.74 0.19 14.46
N LYS A 114 14.18 1.26 13.91
CA LYS A 114 12.83 1.31 13.35
C LYS A 114 12.97 1.55 11.86
N VAL A 115 12.63 0.55 11.05
CA VAL A 115 12.81 0.58 9.60
C VAL A 115 11.45 0.80 8.93
N ILE A 116 11.35 1.81 8.07
CA ILE A 116 10.16 2.02 7.24
C ILE A 116 10.44 1.40 5.87
N ALA A 117 9.75 0.31 5.54
CA ALA A 117 9.81 -0.30 4.21
C ALA A 117 8.69 0.30 3.35
N SER A 118 9.06 1.30 2.55
CA SER A 118 8.17 2.09 1.70
C SER A 118 8.30 1.66 0.24
N ASP A 119 7.17 1.50 -0.45
CA ASP A 119 7.11 1.27 -1.90
C ASP A 119 7.31 2.56 -2.71
N MET A 120 7.06 3.72 -2.11
CA MET A 120 7.28 5.03 -2.74
C MET A 120 8.46 5.79 -2.07
N PRO A 121 9.27 6.54 -2.83
CA PRO A 121 10.33 7.37 -2.28
C PRO A 121 9.78 8.45 -1.31
N ILE A 122 10.47 8.63 -0.17
CA ILE A 122 10.14 9.64 0.84
C ILE A 122 11.11 10.85 0.77
N GLY A 123 12.30 10.65 0.21
CA GLY A 123 13.32 11.68 0.02
C GLY A 123 13.65 11.89 -1.46
N LEU A 124 14.37 12.98 -1.74
CA LEU A 124 14.96 13.32 -3.05
C LEU A 124 16.33 12.68 -3.21
#